data_AF-A0A0P7BGM4-F1
#
_entry.id   AF-A0A0P7BGM4-F1
#
_cell.length_a   1.000
_cell.length_b   1.000
_cell.length_c   1.000
_cell.angle_alpha   90.00
_cell.angle_beta   90.00
_cell.angle_gamma   90.00
#
_symmetry.space_group_name_H-M   'P 1'
#
loop_
_entity.id
_entity.type
_entity.pdbx_description
1 polymer ?
#
loop_
_entity_poly.entity_id
_entity_poly.type
_entity_poly.pdbx_seq_one_letter_code
_entity_poly.pdbx_strand_id
1 'polypeptide(L)'
;MKSLRPHVSTGWKATRCLLQPPTPAIQPATGRQSTESLRRLHHRSKSSTAAAPQTSASLSFANPVAPQPQRRALPGRCISCRSGVRCTNPVATKSLRAPQSQASYSTKAAPSEEPTVHGLFETKTGTWQYVVADPSTLTAVIIDPVLDYDPTTLAVTTQSPDALLSLVKEKGYTIDRILETHAHADHLTASAYLQKRLTQEQGYKPLIGIGKRIEQVQELFGRKYGILPEEYGGVFDKLFEDDECFSIGELKATAIHLPGHTPDHLGYKIGDNVFCGDSLFHADIGTARCDFPGGSASNLFNSGRRLLRFPDHVKIWTGHDYPPDDRSAMPWMTVREHKEQNKHLKDGITEEEFVALRKERDATLAEPRLVHQSLQMNIRAGRLPRPSEGGHRLLHVPLKQKDVEW
;
A
#
# COMPACT_ATOMS: atom_id res chain seq x y z
N MET A 1 44.25 -26.86 -0.05
CA MET A 1 44.03 -28.27 -0.42
C MET A 1 42.53 -28.59 -0.32
N LYS A 2 41.97 -29.13 -1.41
CA LYS A 2 40.66 -29.79 -1.61
C LYS A 2 39.36 -28.99 -1.40
N SER A 3 38.79 -28.62 -2.54
CA SER A 3 37.41 -28.17 -2.78
C SER A 3 36.39 -29.29 -2.55
N LEU A 4 35.23 -28.95 -1.97
CA LEU A 4 34.04 -29.80 -1.99
C LEU A 4 33.06 -29.28 -3.05
N ARG A 5 32.89 -30.07 -4.13
CA ARG A 5 31.78 -29.95 -5.09
C ARG A 5 30.63 -30.85 -4.59
N PRO A 6 29.35 -30.48 -4.76
CA PRO A 6 28.26 -31.41 -4.53
C PRO A 6 28.16 -32.43 -5.68
N HIS A 7 28.02 -33.70 -5.29
CA HIS A 7 27.77 -34.85 -6.16
C HIS A 7 26.34 -34.79 -6.71
N VAL A 8 26.20 -34.86 -8.04
CA VAL A 8 24.94 -35.19 -8.72
C VAL A 8 24.69 -36.68 -8.57
N SER A 9 23.60 -37.09 -7.93
CA SER A 9 23.15 -38.48 -7.92
C SER A 9 22.15 -38.71 -9.06
N THR A 10 22.56 -39.52 -10.03
CA THR A 10 21.68 -40.11 -11.04
C THR A 10 21.05 -41.37 -10.46
N GLY A 11 19.75 -41.35 -10.24
CA GLY A 11 19.04 -42.50 -9.65
C GLY A 11 17.53 -42.44 -9.83
N TRP A 12 17.04 -42.33 -11.07
CA TRP A 12 15.63 -42.56 -11.37
C TRP A 12 15.39 -44.05 -11.59
N LYS A 13 14.81 -44.73 -10.58
CA LYS A 13 14.15 -46.03 -10.77
C LYS A 13 12.71 -45.75 -11.20
N ALA A 14 12.35 -46.26 -12.37
CA ALA A 14 11.01 -46.21 -12.93
C ALA A 14 10.03 -47.04 -12.09
N THR A 15 8.97 -46.40 -11.59
CA THR A 15 7.78 -47.12 -11.08
C THR A 15 6.69 -46.99 -12.14
N ARG A 16 6.42 -48.13 -12.78
CA ARG A 16 5.40 -48.34 -13.81
C ARG A 16 4.16 -48.90 -13.11
N CYS A 17 3.07 -48.15 -13.03
CA CYS A 17 1.69 -48.63 -13.04
C CYS A 17 0.74 -47.51 -12.60
N LEU A 18 -0.10 -47.06 -13.51
CA LEU A 18 -1.53 -46.78 -13.34
C LEU A 18 -1.93 -45.94 -14.55
N LEU A 19 -2.69 -46.57 -15.46
CA LEU A 19 -3.66 -46.01 -16.41
C LEU A 19 -3.95 -47.13 -17.43
N GLN A 20 -5.06 -47.85 -17.21
CA GLN A 20 -5.65 -48.73 -18.21
C GLN A 20 -6.39 -47.87 -19.25
N PRO A 21 -6.26 -48.16 -20.56
CA PRO A 21 -7.07 -47.53 -21.59
C PRO A 21 -8.46 -48.20 -21.70
N PRO A 22 -9.50 -47.47 -22.15
CA PRO A 22 -10.82 -48.05 -22.38
C PRO A 22 -10.85 -48.86 -23.70
N THR A 23 -11.60 -49.96 -23.68
CA THR A 23 -11.91 -50.85 -24.81
C THR A 23 -12.91 -50.21 -25.79
N PRO A 24 -12.89 -50.56 -27.10
CA PRO A 24 -13.81 -49.98 -28.09
C PRO A 24 -15.00 -50.88 -28.49
N ALA A 25 -16.06 -50.18 -28.94
CA ALA A 25 -17.06 -50.51 -29.97
C ALA A 25 -18.23 -51.49 -29.68
N ILE A 26 -19.47 -50.96 -29.80
CA ILE A 26 -20.62 -51.61 -30.45
C ILE A 26 -21.33 -50.60 -31.37
N GLN A 27 -21.70 -51.05 -32.57
CA GLN A 27 -22.23 -50.34 -33.74
C GLN A 27 -23.70 -49.85 -33.62
N PRO A 28 -24.15 -48.97 -34.55
CA PRO A 28 -25.51 -48.40 -34.56
C PRO A 28 -26.51 -49.22 -35.39
N ALA A 29 -27.79 -49.14 -35.04
CA ALA A 29 -28.90 -49.63 -35.85
C ALA A 29 -29.66 -48.48 -36.53
N THR A 30 -29.79 -48.66 -37.84
CA THR A 30 -30.49 -47.94 -38.92
C THR A 30 -31.92 -47.44 -38.65
N GLY A 31 -32.26 -46.30 -39.28
CA GLY A 31 -33.64 -45.88 -39.60
C GLY A 31 -33.63 -44.75 -40.64
N ARG A 32 -34.27 -44.98 -41.80
CA ARG A 32 -34.16 -44.27 -43.08
C ARG A 32 -35.09 -43.05 -43.25
N GLN A 33 -34.65 -42.14 -44.16
CA GLN A 33 -35.36 -41.33 -45.19
C GLN A 33 -36.44 -40.33 -44.73
N SER A 34 -36.51 -39.07 -45.21
CA SER A 34 -36.50 -38.64 -46.61
C SER A 34 -36.28 -37.11 -46.79
N THR A 35 -35.77 -36.78 -47.98
CA THR A 35 -35.82 -35.56 -48.84
C THR A 35 -36.95 -34.55 -48.52
N GLU A 36 -36.89 -33.22 -48.75
CA GLU A 36 -36.47 -32.49 -49.95
C GLU A 36 -36.67 -30.96 -49.76
N SER A 37 -35.85 -30.17 -50.48
CA SER A 37 -36.18 -28.89 -51.15
C SER A 37 -36.39 -27.54 -50.41
N LEU A 38 -35.57 -26.58 -50.86
CA LEU A 38 -35.72 -25.12 -50.83
C LEU A 38 -37.05 -24.64 -51.46
N ARG A 39 -37.65 -23.58 -50.90
CA ARG A 39 -38.13 -22.41 -51.67
C ARG A 39 -38.60 -21.23 -50.80
N ARG A 40 -38.23 -20.03 -51.26
CA ARG A 40 -38.76 -18.71 -50.87
C ARG A 40 -40.23 -18.58 -51.27
N LEU A 41 -41.04 -17.83 -50.50
CA LEU A 41 -41.75 -16.59 -50.93
C LEU A 41 -42.86 -16.16 -49.94
N HIS A 42 -42.81 -14.88 -49.60
CA HIS A 42 -43.87 -13.88 -49.41
C HIS A 42 -45.23 -14.21 -48.74
N HIS A 43 -45.54 -13.44 -47.67
CA HIS A 43 -46.71 -12.53 -47.56
C HIS A 43 -46.51 -11.65 -46.30
N ARG A 44 -46.38 -10.30 -46.39
CA ARG A 44 -47.43 -9.25 -46.24
C ARG A 44 -48.47 -9.61 -45.15
N SER A 45 -48.89 -8.77 -44.19
CA SER A 45 -48.88 -7.31 -43.97
C SER A 45 -49.64 -7.08 -42.64
N LYS A 46 -49.32 -6.13 -41.74
CA LYS A 46 -49.89 -4.76 -41.63
C LYS A 46 -49.47 -4.20 -40.24
N SER A 47 -48.74 -3.08 -40.19
CA SER A 47 -49.16 -1.71 -39.76
C SER A 47 -49.67 -1.63 -38.31
N SER A 48 -49.19 -0.78 -37.40
CA SER A 48 -49.09 0.70 -37.44
C SER A 48 -48.02 1.20 -36.42
N THR A 49 -47.05 2.07 -36.77
CA THR A 49 -47.01 3.56 -36.57
C THR A 49 -47.44 4.02 -35.15
N ALA A 50 -46.79 4.92 -34.41
CA ALA A 50 -45.85 6.03 -34.70
C ALA A 50 -45.12 6.42 -33.38
N ALA A 51 -43.83 6.76 -33.40
CA ALA A 51 -43.26 8.12 -33.38
C ALA A 51 -42.82 8.64 -32.00
N ALA A 52 -41.54 9.03 -31.94
CA ALA A 52 -40.90 9.82 -30.89
C ALA A 52 -41.39 11.28 -30.89
N PRO A 53 -40.97 12.10 -29.92
CA PRO A 53 -39.86 13.01 -30.24
C PRO A 53 -38.86 13.28 -29.11
N GLN A 54 -37.70 13.79 -29.53
CA GLN A 54 -36.65 14.42 -28.73
C GLN A 54 -37.09 15.78 -28.17
N THR A 55 -36.47 16.26 -27.09
CA THR A 55 -36.07 17.68 -26.94
C THR A 55 -34.95 17.86 -25.91
N SER A 56 -34.06 18.78 -26.24
CA SER A 56 -32.94 19.37 -25.50
C SER A 56 -33.38 20.47 -24.53
N ALA A 57 -32.63 20.72 -23.45
CA ALA A 57 -32.32 22.08 -22.96
C ALA A 57 -31.27 22.08 -21.83
N SER A 58 -30.19 22.82 -22.06
CA SER A 58 -29.26 23.41 -21.08
C SER A 58 -29.90 24.61 -20.37
N LEU A 59 -29.52 24.92 -19.12
CA LEU A 59 -29.31 26.30 -18.61
C LEU A 59 -28.75 26.32 -17.17
N SER A 60 -27.93 27.34 -16.94
CA SER A 60 -27.09 27.70 -15.80
C SER A 60 -27.74 28.76 -14.89
N PHE A 61 -27.25 28.87 -13.64
CA PHE A 61 -26.90 30.07 -12.84
C PHE A 61 -27.40 30.14 -11.38
N ALA A 62 -26.40 30.39 -10.51
CA ALA A 62 -26.32 31.40 -9.43
C ALA A 62 -26.93 31.18 -8.03
N ASN A 63 -26.02 31.29 -7.03
CA ASN A 63 -26.23 31.60 -5.60
C ASN A 63 -26.88 32.98 -5.36
N PRO A 64 -27.37 33.23 -4.13
CA PRO A 64 -26.79 34.35 -3.39
C PRO A 64 -26.57 34.15 -1.88
N VAL A 65 -25.80 35.11 -1.36
CA VAL A 65 -25.13 35.29 -0.06
C VAL A 65 -26.05 35.88 1.04
N ALA A 66 -25.62 35.73 2.29
CA ALA A 66 -26.16 36.17 3.60
C ALA A 66 -26.57 37.67 3.74
N PRO A 67 -27.22 38.07 4.87
CA PRO A 67 -26.42 38.62 5.99
C PRO A 67 -26.98 38.43 7.44
N GLN A 68 -26.06 38.43 8.41
CA GLN A 68 -26.22 38.93 9.81
C GLN A 68 -25.39 40.25 9.93
N PRO A 69 -25.31 41.03 11.04
CA PRO A 69 -25.79 40.84 12.42
C PRO A 69 -26.42 42.10 13.09
N GLN A 70 -26.98 41.98 14.30
CA GLN A 70 -27.06 43.14 15.24
C GLN A 70 -26.82 42.73 16.70
N ARG A 71 -25.82 43.41 17.31
CA ARG A 71 -25.55 43.48 18.75
C ARG A 71 -26.44 44.55 19.39
N ARG A 72 -26.86 44.34 20.64
CA ARG A 72 -27.25 45.42 21.57
C ARG A 72 -26.68 45.14 22.96
N ALA A 73 -26.17 46.19 23.58
CA ALA A 73 -25.64 46.25 24.94
C ALA A 73 -26.28 47.42 25.70
N LEU A 74 -26.13 47.39 27.03
CA LEU A 74 -26.25 48.46 28.05
C LEU A 74 -27.62 48.60 28.79
N PRO A 75 -27.70 49.29 29.95
CA PRO A 75 -27.48 48.70 31.29
C PRO A 75 -28.46 49.23 32.36
N GLY A 76 -28.28 48.85 33.63
CA GLY A 76 -28.85 49.56 34.79
C GLY A 76 -28.85 48.70 36.05
N ARG A 77 -28.83 49.22 37.28
CA ARG A 77 -28.58 50.55 37.85
C ARG A 77 -28.43 50.30 39.35
N CYS A 78 -27.47 50.94 40.02
CA CYS A 78 -27.32 50.92 41.47
C CYS A 78 -28.41 51.77 42.15
N ILE A 79 -28.87 51.33 43.33
CA ILE A 79 -29.58 52.18 44.31
C ILE A 79 -28.89 52.05 45.67
N SER A 80 -28.72 53.22 46.27
CA SER A 80 -28.13 53.59 47.54
C SER A 80 -28.90 53.15 48.79
N CYS A 81 -28.19 53.04 49.92
CA CYS A 81 -28.66 53.57 51.21
C CYS A 81 -27.48 53.90 52.14
N ARG A 82 -27.64 55.01 52.88
CA ARG A 82 -26.64 55.72 53.68
C ARG A 82 -26.63 55.28 55.16
N SER A 83 -25.45 55.43 55.75
CA SER A 83 -25.12 55.94 57.10
C SER A 83 -25.73 55.33 58.36
N GLY A 84 -24.84 54.98 59.30
CA GLY A 84 -25.01 55.39 60.70
C GLY A 84 -24.51 54.43 61.78
N VAL A 85 -23.51 54.89 62.53
CA VAL A 85 -23.20 54.58 63.96
C VAL A 85 -22.30 53.38 64.29
N ARG A 86 -21.18 53.71 64.97
CA ARG A 86 -20.27 52.81 65.72
C ARG A 86 -20.80 52.63 67.15
N CYS A 87 -20.64 51.43 67.72
CA CYS A 87 -19.68 51.15 68.83
C CYS A 87 -19.81 49.73 69.40
N THR A 88 -18.65 49.07 69.46
CA THR A 88 -18.11 48.14 70.49
C THR A 88 -18.91 46.88 70.91
N ASN A 89 -18.33 45.70 70.63
CA ASN A 89 -18.01 44.69 71.65
C ASN A 89 -17.03 43.61 71.13
N PRO A 90 -16.32 42.88 72.02
CA PRO A 90 -15.01 42.30 71.73
C PRO A 90 -15.01 40.81 71.34
N VAL A 91 -13.97 40.46 70.58
CA VAL A 91 -13.23 39.18 70.48
C VAL A 91 -14.04 37.89 70.58
N ALA A 92 -14.32 37.31 69.40
CA ALA A 92 -14.52 35.87 69.23
C ALA A 92 -13.47 35.34 68.25
N THR A 93 -12.59 34.46 68.73
CA THR A 93 -11.58 33.74 67.94
C THR A 93 -12.26 32.80 66.94
N LYS A 94 -12.31 33.18 65.67
CA LYS A 94 -12.66 32.27 64.57
C LYS A 94 -11.39 31.73 63.93
N SER A 95 -11.19 30.42 64.10
CA SER A 95 -10.25 29.59 63.35
C SER A 95 -10.44 29.78 61.84
N LEU A 96 -9.47 30.42 61.19
CA LEU A 96 -9.36 30.46 59.73
C LEU A 96 -8.81 29.12 59.23
N ARG A 97 -9.70 28.20 58.84
CA ARG A 97 -9.32 27.13 57.92
C ARG A 97 -9.39 27.70 56.51
N ALA A 98 -8.21 27.97 55.93
CA ALA A 98 -8.10 28.28 54.52
C ALA A 98 -8.57 27.07 53.67
N PRO A 99 -9.36 27.26 52.61
CA PRO A 99 -9.64 26.19 51.68
C PRO A 99 -8.35 25.92 50.87
N GLN A 100 -7.71 24.78 51.15
CA GLN A 100 -6.69 24.24 50.26
C GLN A 100 -7.37 23.80 48.96
N SER A 101 -7.40 24.69 47.97
CA SER A 101 -7.67 24.27 46.60
C SER A 101 -6.42 23.56 46.08
N GLN A 102 -6.45 22.23 46.12
CA GLN A 102 -5.51 21.44 45.32
C GLN A 102 -5.91 21.62 43.86
N ALA A 103 -5.24 22.56 43.18
CA ALA A 103 -5.26 22.62 41.73
C ALA A 103 -4.57 21.36 41.20
N SER A 104 -5.35 20.42 40.65
CA SER A 104 -4.81 19.31 39.87
C SER A 104 -4.34 19.86 38.53
N TYR A 105 -3.07 20.22 38.45
CA TYR A 105 -2.43 20.48 37.16
C TYR A 105 -2.23 19.14 36.45
N SER A 106 -3.19 18.77 35.60
CA SER A 106 -2.98 17.76 34.58
C SER A 106 -2.14 18.38 33.48
N THR A 107 -0.82 18.24 33.59
CA THR A 107 0.06 18.45 32.44
C THR A 107 -0.19 17.29 31.48
N LYS A 108 -1.07 17.49 30.50
CA LYS A 108 -1.01 16.68 29.27
C LYS A 108 0.44 16.78 28.78
N ALA A 109 1.16 15.67 28.77
CA ALA A 109 2.46 15.60 28.12
C ALA A 109 2.30 16.14 26.70
N ALA A 110 3.23 16.98 26.25
CA ALA A 110 3.21 17.44 24.87
C ALA A 110 3.25 16.21 23.95
N PRO A 111 2.40 16.14 22.91
CA PRO A 111 2.42 15.02 21.98
C PRO A 111 3.83 14.89 21.38
N SER A 112 4.36 13.67 21.36
CA SER A 112 5.62 13.37 20.68
C SER A 112 5.41 13.54 19.19
N GLU A 113 6.24 14.34 18.51
CA GLU A 113 6.21 14.45 17.05
C GLU A 113 6.92 13.26 16.36
N GLU A 114 7.69 12.47 17.12
CA GLU A 114 8.41 11.32 16.62
C GLU A 114 7.65 10.00 16.86
N PRO A 115 7.55 9.14 15.83
CA PRO A 115 6.93 7.84 15.95
C PRO A 115 7.85 6.82 16.64
N THR A 116 7.24 5.78 17.21
CA THR A 116 7.95 4.52 17.48
C THR A 116 7.94 3.68 16.20
N VAL A 117 9.11 3.29 15.70
CA VAL A 117 9.26 2.50 14.46
C VAL A 117 9.81 1.12 14.77
N HIS A 118 9.15 0.08 14.25
CA HIS A 118 9.60 -1.30 14.29
C HIS A 118 9.78 -1.81 12.86
N GLY A 119 10.96 -2.34 12.53
CA GLY A 119 11.23 -2.97 11.25
C GLY A 119 11.35 -4.49 11.40
N LEU A 120 10.72 -5.23 10.50
CA LEU A 120 10.84 -6.69 10.38
C LEU A 120 11.36 -7.03 8.98
N PHE A 121 12.51 -7.70 8.91
CA PHE A 121 13.13 -8.09 7.65
C PHE A 121 12.64 -9.47 7.20
N GLU A 122 12.05 -9.55 6.00
CA GLU A 122 11.67 -10.81 5.36
C GLU A 122 12.80 -11.30 4.45
N THR A 123 13.46 -12.36 4.88
CA THR A 123 14.72 -12.82 4.27
C THR A 123 14.59 -13.42 2.86
N LYS A 124 13.43 -13.94 2.45
CA LYS A 124 13.28 -14.62 1.15
C LYS A 124 13.13 -13.65 -0.03
N THR A 125 12.65 -12.45 0.26
CA THR A 125 12.39 -11.36 -0.70
C THR A 125 13.33 -10.17 -0.48
N GLY A 126 13.94 -10.08 0.70
CA GLY A 126 14.78 -8.96 1.11
C GLY A 126 13.95 -7.73 1.51
N THR A 127 12.66 -7.89 1.74
CA THR A 127 11.71 -6.82 2.03
C THR A 127 11.76 -6.43 3.49
N TRP A 128 11.74 -5.12 3.75
CA TRP A 128 11.46 -4.58 5.07
C TRP A 128 9.99 -4.24 5.22
N GLN A 129 9.40 -4.74 6.31
CA GLN A 129 8.03 -4.43 6.72
C GLN A 129 8.09 -3.54 7.95
N TYR A 130 7.22 -2.54 8.05
CA TYR A 130 7.26 -1.60 9.16
C TYR A 130 5.96 -1.53 9.95
N VAL A 131 6.06 -1.41 11.27
CA VAL A 131 4.99 -0.92 12.14
C VAL A 131 5.41 0.43 12.70
N VAL A 132 4.62 1.46 12.41
CA VAL A 132 4.92 2.85 12.79
C VAL A 132 3.79 3.37 13.68
N ALA A 133 4.10 3.64 14.93
CA ALA A 133 3.11 3.95 15.96
C ALA A 133 3.28 5.35 16.55
N ASP A 134 2.17 6.02 16.81
CA ASP A 134 2.12 7.16 17.71
C ASP A 134 2.29 6.67 19.16
N PRO A 135 3.38 7.06 19.85
CA PRO A 135 3.59 6.65 21.23
C PRO A 135 2.55 7.23 22.21
N SER A 136 1.84 8.30 21.81
CA SER A 136 0.87 9.00 22.65
C SER A 136 -0.49 8.29 22.66
N THR A 137 -0.93 7.77 21.52
CA THR A 137 -2.25 7.12 21.37
C THR A 137 -2.18 5.61 21.15
N LEU A 138 -1.00 5.06 20.87
CA LEU A 138 -0.80 3.67 20.42
C LEU A 138 -1.52 3.34 19.09
N THR A 139 -2.01 4.36 18.36
CA THR A 139 -2.46 4.19 16.98
C THR A 139 -1.25 3.96 16.09
N ALA A 140 -1.34 2.99 15.19
CA ALA A 140 -0.22 2.64 14.31
C ALA A 140 -0.67 2.37 12.87
N VAL A 141 0.31 2.35 11.98
CA VAL A 141 0.17 1.87 10.61
C VAL A 141 1.16 0.74 10.34
N ILE A 142 0.79 -0.14 9.42
CA ILE A 142 1.68 -1.15 8.85
C ILE A 142 2.08 -0.69 7.45
N ILE A 143 3.35 -0.81 7.07
CA ILE A 143 3.86 -0.42 5.74
C ILE A 143 4.51 -1.63 5.06
N ASP A 144 4.15 -1.86 3.80
CA ASP A 144 4.67 -2.89 2.89
C ASP A 144 4.69 -4.32 3.49
N PRO A 145 3.55 -4.84 4.01
CA PRO A 145 3.53 -6.15 4.64
C PRO A 145 3.63 -7.29 3.62
N VAL A 146 4.42 -8.31 3.93
CA VAL A 146 4.69 -9.45 3.05
C VAL A 146 3.77 -10.61 3.38
N LEU A 147 3.18 -11.24 2.35
CA LEU A 147 2.53 -12.54 2.40
C LEU A 147 3.48 -13.59 1.83
N ASP A 148 3.76 -14.63 2.62
CA ASP A 148 4.75 -15.63 2.23
C ASP A 148 4.26 -16.45 1.03
N TYR A 149 5.11 -16.57 0.01
CA TYR A 149 4.84 -17.37 -1.18
C TYR A 149 6.06 -18.16 -1.61
N ASP A 150 5.88 -19.46 -1.83
CA ASP A 150 6.90 -20.32 -2.41
C ASP A 150 6.55 -20.63 -3.88
N PRO A 151 7.32 -20.13 -4.87
CA PRO A 151 7.04 -20.39 -6.28
C PRO A 151 7.30 -21.84 -6.71
N THR A 152 7.95 -22.65 -5.87
CA THR A 152 8.20 -24.07 -6.15
C THR A 152 7.00 -24.92 -5.79
N THR A 153 6.47 -24.73 -4.58
CA THR A 153 5.30 -25.48 -4.07
C THR A 153 3.97 -24.80 -4.38
N LEU A 154 4.02 -23.53 -4.83
CA LEU A 154 2.87 -22.64 -5.04
C LEU A 154 2.07 -22.37 -3.77
N ALA A 155 2.67 -22.62 -2.60
CA ALA A 155 2.02 -22.45 -1.31
C ALA A 155 2.06 -20.98 -0.86
N VAL A 156 0.93 -20.53 -0.30
CA VAL A 156 0.82 -19.28 0.45
C VAL A 156 0.83 -19.62 1.94
N THR A 157 1.69 -18.97 2.70
CA THR A 157 1.76 -19.10 4.17
C THR A 157 1.73 -17.73 4.84
N THR A 158 1.59 -17.70 6.17
CA THR A 158 1.32 -16.47 6.94
C THR A 158 2.36 -16.21 8.03
N GLN A 159 3.55 -16.80 7.96
CA GLN A 159 4.57 -16.57 8.99
C GLN A 159 4.96 -15.09 9.12
N SER A 160 5.22 -14.42 7.99
CA SER A 160 5.59 -13.00 7.94
C SER A 160 4.49 -12.08 8.49
N PRO A 161 3.23 -12.15 8.02
CA PRO A 161 2.18 -11.28 8.55
C PRO A 161 1.75 -11.66 9.97
N ASP A 162 1.86 -12.93 10.39
CA ASP A 162 1.58 -13.32 11.78
C ASP A 162 2.62 -12.78 12.76
N ALA A 163 3.87 -12.56 12.33
CA ALA A 163 4.88 -11.86 13.12
C ALA A 163 4.50 -10.38 13.34
N LEU A 164 3.96 -9.70 12.31
CA LEU A 164 3.42 -8.35 12.46
C LEU A 164 2.24 -8.31 13.44
N LEU A 165 1.28 -9.23 13.32
CA LEU A 165 0.16 -9.32 14.27
C LEU A 165 0.63 -9.55 15.70
N SER A 166 1.65 -10.41 15.89
CA SER A 166 2.24 -10.69 17.20
C SER A 166 2.88 -9.45 17.80
N LEU A 167 3.65 -8.69 17.01
CA LEU A 167 4.24 -7.42 17.44
C LEU A 167 3.16 -6.39 17.82
N VAL A 168 2.15 -6.22 16.96
CA VAL A 168 1.03 -5.28 17.20
C VAL A 168 0.34 -5.60 18.53
N LYS A 169 0.07 -6.89 18.78
CA LYS A 169 -0.52 -7.36 20.04
C LYS A 169 0.39 -7.14 21.24
N GLU A 170 1.68 -7.48 21.12
CA GLU A 170 2.67 -7.31 22.18
C GLU A 170 2.77 -5.83 22.62
N LYS A 171 2.78 -4.92 21.66
CA LYS A 171 2.89 -3.47 21.92
C LYS A 171 1.57 -2.80 22.27
N GLY A 172 0.45 -3.51 22.17
CA GLY A 172 -0.89 -2.94 22.41
C GLY A 172 -1.29 -1.88 21.38
N TYR A 173 -0.79 -2.00 20.15
CA TYR A 173 -1.12 -1.06 19.09
C TYR A 173 -2.49 -1.32 18.48
N THR A 174 -3.11 -0.25 18.01
CA THR A 174 -4.35 -0.31 17.24
C THR A 174 -4.07 0.16 15.81
N ILE A 175 -4.30 -0.69 14.81
CA ILE A 175 -3.90 -0.38 13.43
C ILE A 175 -5.00 0.43 12.74
N ASP A 176 -4.68 1.64 12.29
CA ASP A 176 -5.61 2.48 11.53
C ASP A 176 -5.51 2.23 10.02
N ARG A 177 -4.28 2.05 9.51
CA ARG A 177 -4.02 1.83 8.09
C ARG A 177 -2.97 0.75 7.85
N ILE A 178 -3.10 0.09 6.72
CA ILE A 178 -2.09 -0.75 6.10
C ILE A 178 -1.73 -0.06 4.78
N LEU A 179 -0.46 0.29 4.61
CA LEU A 179 0.01 1.18 3.57
C LEU A 179 0.95 0.44 2.63
N GLU A 180 0.79 0.69 1.33
CA GLU A 180 1.70 0.23 0.29
C GLU A 180 2.43 1.43 -0.29
N THR A 181 3.76 1.38 -0.32
CA THR A 181 4.56 2.37 -1.03
C THR A 181 4.31 2.30 -2.54
N HIS A 182 4.12 1.10 -3.08
CA HIS A 182 3.82 0.88 -4.49
C HIS A 182 3.27 -0.54 -4.72
N ALA A 183 2.82 -0.84 -5.94
CA ALA A 183 2.52 -2.21 -6.35
C ALA A 183 3.81 -3.04 -6.52
N HIS A 184 4.19 -3.77 -5.47
CA HIS A 184 5.42 -4.57 -5.43
C HIS A 184 5.49 -5.65 -6.50
N ALA A 185 6.69 -5.92 -7.01
CA ALA A 185 6.95 -6.92 -8.06
C ALA A 185 7.80 -8.10 -7.56
N ASP A 186 8.21 -8.10 -6.30
CA ASP A 186 9.17 -9.03 -5.72
C ASP A 186 8.54 -9.89 -4.62
N HIS A 187 7.45 -9.43 -4.00
CA HIS A 187 6.68 -10.14 -2.97
C HIS A 187 5.17 -9.94 -3.11
N LEU A 188 4.37 -10.83 -2.52
CA LEU A 188 2.92 -10.66 -2.43
C LEU A 188 2.62 -9.80 -1.19
N THR A 189 1.73 -8.82 -1.30
CA THR A 189 1.28 -8.08 -0.12
C THR A 189 0.36 -8.92 0.78
N ALA A 190 0.53 -8.80 2.10
CA ALA A 190 -0.39 -9.34 3.10
C ALA A 190 -1.52 -8.38 3.51
N SER A 191 -1.68 -7.24 2.82
CA SER A 191 -2.67 -6.20 3.17
C SER A 191 -4.08 -6.74 3.41
N ALA A 192 -4.65 -7.50 2.47
CA ALA A 192 -5.99 -8.09 2.65
C ALA A 192 -6.06 -9.11 3.79
N TYR A 193 -4.99 -9.89 4.03
CA TYR A 193 -4.92 -10.85 5.13
C TYR A 193 -4.91 -10.12 6.48
N LEU A 194 -4.01 -9.16 6.65
CA LEU A 194 -3.89 -8.36 7.86
C LEU A 194 -5.16 -7.57 8.13
N GLN A 195 -5.75 -6.92 7.12
CA GLN A 195 -7.00 -6.21 7.29
C GLN A 195 -8.10 -7.11 7.87
N LYS A 196 -8.25 -8.33 7.32
CA LYS A 196 -9.24 -9.29 7.81
C LYS A 196 -8.96 -9.70 9.26
N ARG A 197 -7.72 -10.05 9.58
CA ARG A 197 -7.30 -10.49 10.93
C ARG A 197 -7.47 -9.36 11.96
N LEU A 198 -6.97 -8.17 11.65
CA LEU A 198 -7.07 -7.00 12.52
C LEU A 198 -8.54 -6.59 12.73
N THR A 199 -9.39 -6.63 11.70
CA THR A 199 -10.83 -6.36 11.88
C THR A 199 -11.46 -7.28 12.93
N GLN A 200 -11.06 -8.55 12.96
CA GLN A 200 -11.56 -9.53 13.93
C GLN A 200 -10.97 -9.29 15.34
N GLU A 201 -9.70 -8.90 15.43
CA GLU A 201 -8.98 -8.79 16.69
C GLU A 201 -9.19 -7.43 17.40
N GLN A 202 -9.26 -6.33 16.66
CA GLN A 202 -9.39 -4.96 17.21
C GLN A 202 -10.82 -4.37 17.10
N GLY A 203 -11.72 -5.02 16.36
CA GLY A 203 -13.13 -4.65 16.26
C GLY A 203 -13.49 -3.57 15.23
N TYR A 204 -12.51 -3.03 14.49
CA TYR A 204 -12.76 -2.16 13.34
C TYR A 204 -11.79 -2.46 12.20
N LYS A 205 -12.24 -2.17 10.97
CA LYS A 205 -11.49 -2.44 9.74
C LYS A 205 -10.43 -1.36 9.49
N PRO A 206 -9.12 -1.67 9.52
CA PRO A 206 -8.09 -0.73 9.08
C PRO A 206 -8.20 -0.49 7.57
N LEU A 207 -7.85 0.70 7.09
CA LEU A 207 -7.90 1.03 5.66
C LEU A 207 -6.64 0.53 4.94
N ILE A 208 -6.78 -0.10 3.77
CA ILE A 208 -5.63 -0.36 2.89
C ILE A 208 -5.42 0.86 1.98
N GLY A 209 -4.23 1.46 2.04
CA GLY A 209 -3.89 2.69 1.34
C GLY A 209 -2.72 2.56 0.37
N ILE A 210 -2.80 3.24 -0.77
CA ILE A 210 -1.75 3.31 -1.81
C ILE A 210 -1.86 4.62 -2.61
N GLY A 211 -0.88 4.96 -3.44
CA GLY A 211 -0.94 6.14 -4.30
C GLY A 211 -2.01 6.03 -5.40
N LYS A 212 -2.70 7.14 -5.71
CA LYS A 212 -3.82 7.15 -6.68
C LYS A 212 -3.48 6.60 -8.07
N ARG A 213 -2.21 6.67 -8.49
CA ARG A 213 -1.76 6.17 -9.80
C ARG A 213 -1.70 4.64 -9.86
N ILE A 214 -2.02 3.93 -8.78
CA ILE A 214 -2.25 2.48 -8.78
C ILE A 214 -3.24 2.07 -9.87
N GLU A 215 -4.21 2.92 -10.20
CA GLU A 215 -5.21 2.63 -11.25
C GLU A 215 -4.55 2.38 -12.61
N GLN A 216 -3.49 3.11 -12.95
CA GLN A 216 -2.73 2.91 -14.19
C GLN A 216 -2.00 1.56 -14.20
N VAL A 217 -1.45 1.17 -13.05
CA VAL A 217 -0.76 -0.09 -12.84
C VAL A 217 -1.76 -1.26 -12.90
N GLN A 218 -2.93 -1.09 -12.27
CA GLN A 218 -4.05 -2.01 -12.31
C GLN A 218 -4.55 -2.26 -13.73
N GLU A 219 -4.78 -1.21 -14.52
CA GLU A 219 -5.21 -1.34 -15.92
C GLU A 219 -4.17 -2.05 -16.80
N LEU A 220 -2.89 -1.74 -16.60
CA LEU A 220 -1.81 -2.36 -17.35
C LEU A 220 -1.72 -3.85 -17.05
N PHE A 221 -1.59 -4.21 -15.77
CA PHE A 221 -1.38 -5.60 -15.38
C PHE A 221 -2.67 -6.42 -15.39
N GLY A 222 -3.82 -5.77 -15.21
CA GLY A 222 -5.12 -6.37 -15.43
C GLY A 222 -5.24 -6.91 -16.85
N ARG A 223 -4.91 -6.08 -17.85
CA ARG A 223 -4.85 -6.51 -19.26
C ARG A 223 -3.79 -7.58 -19.50
N LYS A 224 -2.57 -7.40 -18.97
CA LYS A 224 -1.45 -8.34 -19.18
C LYS A 224 -1.77 -9.76 -18.71
N TYR A 225 -2.47 -9.89 -17.58
CA TYR A 225 -2.75 -11.18 -16.95
C TYR A 225 -4.19 -11.67 -17.17
N GLY A 226 -4.99 -10.96 -17.97
CA GLY A 226 -6.38 -11.33 -18.23
C GLY A 226 -7.29 -11.23 -17.00
N ILE A 227 -6.99 -10.31 -16.09
CA ILE A 227 -7.75 -10.09 -14.86
C ILE A 227 -8.84 -9.06 -15.16
N LEU A 228 -10.08 -9.39 -14.78
CA LEU A 228 -11.20 -8.49 -15.01
C LEU A 228 -11.17 -7.28 -14.05
N PRO A 229 -11.61 -6.09 -14.51
CA PRO A 229 -11.65 -4.88 -13.68
C PRO A 229 -12.37 -5.06 -12.34
N GLU A 230 -13.36 -5.93 -12.22
CA GLU A 230 -14.10 -6.14 -10.97
C GLU A 230 -13.30 -6.89 -9.90
N GLU A 231 -12.12 -7.42 -10.24
CA GLU A 231 -11.21 -8.02 -9.26
C GLU A 231 -10.21 -7.04 -8.65
N TYR A 232 -9.91 -5.92 -9.32
CA TYR A 232 -8.94 -4.93 -8.86
C TYR A 232 -9.52 -3.52 -8.67
N GLY A 233 -10.64 -3.18 -9.30
CA GLY A 233 -11.28 -1.88 -9.16
C GLY A 233 -11.80 -1.65 -7.74
N GLY A 234 -11.45 -0.51 -7.13
CA GLY A 234 -11.94 -0.12 -5.81
C GLY A 234 -11.54 -1.06 -4.66
N VAL A 235 -10.45 -1.83 -4.82
CA VAL A 235 -9.98 -2.78 -3.79
C VAL A 235 -9.20 -2.12 -2.66
N PHE A 236 -8.58 -0.97 -2.95
CA PHE A 236 -7.90 -0.11 -1.98
C PHE A 236 -8.92 0.83 -1.34
N ASP A 237 -8.91 0.94 -0.01
CA ASP A 237 -9.84 1.79 0.73
C ASP A 237 -9.43 3.26 0.68
N LYS A 238 -8.14 3.56 0.49
CA LYS A 238 -7.59 4.91 0.39
C LYS A 238 -6.63 5.04 -0.80
N LEU A 239 -6.99 5.92 -1.73
CA LEU A 239 -6.08 6.43 -2.75
C LEU A 239 -5.53 7.77 -2.26
N PHE A 240 -4.21 7.88 -2.13
CA PHE A 240 -3.53 9.10 -1.71
C PHE A 240 -3.24 10.00 -2.91
N GLU A 241 -3.56 11.28 -2.75
CA GLU A 241 -3.08 12.35 -3.61
C GLU A 241 -1.60 12.65 -3.34
N ASP A 242 -0.96 13.37 -4.27
CA ASP A 242 0.43 13.78 -4.11
C ASP A 242 0.55 14.73 -2.93
N ASP A 243 1.45 14.40 -2.01
CA ASP A 243 1.75 15.19 -0.81
C ASP A 243 0.54 15.34 0.13
N GLU A 244 -0.41 14.41 0.05
CA GLU A 244 -1.57 14.39 0.93
C GLU A 244 -1.14 14.17 2.38
N CYS A 245 -1.60 15.06 3.26
CA CYS A 245 -1.38 14.94 4.70
C CYS A 245 -2.50 14.09 5.34
N PHE A 246 -2.11 13.24 6.29
CA PHE A 246 -3.02 12.43 7.09
C PHE A 246 -2.51 12.28 8.52
N SER A 247 -3.30 11.68 9.40
CA SER A 247 -2.95 11.48 10.81
C SER A 247 -2.76 10.00 11.14
N ILE A 248 -1.88 9.74 12.11
CA ILE A 248 -1.73 8.44 12.77
C ILE A 248 -1.82 8.73 14.27
N GLY A 249 -3.00 8.56 14.86
CA GLY A 249 -3.26 9.13 16.18
C GLY A 249 -3.12 10.66 16.14
N GLU A 250 -2.24 11.21 16.97
CA GLU A 250 -1.88 12.63 17.01
C GLU A 250 -0.69 12.97 16.10
N LEU A 251 0.02 11.97 15.54
CA LEU A 251 1.11 12.20 14.58
C LEU A 251 0.56 12.71 13.25
N LYS A 252 1.29 13.67 12.65
CA LYS A 252 1.08 14.11 11.27
C LYS A 252 1.98 13.32 10.33
N ALA A 253 1.39 12.84 9.25
CA ALA A 253 2.07 12.11 8.20
C ALA A 253 1.79 12.75 6.82
N THR A 254 2.68 12.52 5.86
CA THR A 254 2.51 12.97 4.48
C THR A 254 2.83 11.83 3.51
N ALA A 255 1.92 11.58 2.57
CA ALA A 255 2.11 10.67 1.44
C ALA A 255 2.83 11.42 0.29
N ILE A 256 4.14 11.32 0.24
CA ILE A 256 5.00 12.02 -0.71
C ILE A 256 5.07 11.24 -2.02
N HIS A 257 4.75 11.86 -3.16
CA HIS A 257 4.92 11.20 -4.45
C HIS A 257 6.40 11.09 -4.84
N LEU A 258 6.86 9.87 -5.12
CA LEU A 258 8.26 9.51 -5.41
C LEU A 258 8.36 8.63 -6.66
N PRO A 259 7.86 9.07 -7.83
CA PRO A 259 7.85 8.26 -9.03
C PRO A 259 9.27 7.93 -9.50
N GLY A 260 9.40 6.83 -10.24
CA GLY A 260 10.65 6.50 -10.93
C GLY A 260 10.89 5.00 -10.99
N HIS A 261 10.73 4.32 -9.87
CA HIS A 261 10.66 2.86 -9.85
C HIS A 261 9.38 2.36 -10.52
N THR A 262 8.24 2.87 -10.05
CA THR A 262 6.92 2.72 -10.64
C THR A 262 6.21 4.08 -10.64
N PRO A 263 5.15 4.27 -11.47
CA PRO A 263 4.42 5.54 -11.51
C PRO A 263 3.57 5.82 -10.26
N ASP A 264 3.13 4.77 -9.55
CA ASP A 264 2.30 4.82 -8.34
C ASP A 264 3.09 5.01 -7.04
N HIS A 265 4.41 5.01 -7.12
CA HIS A 265 5.30 5.01 -5.97
C HIS A 265 5.14 6.24 -5.06
N LEU A 266 4.92 5.96 -3.78
CA LEU A 266 4.88 6.91 -2.67
C LEU A 266 5.99 6.63 -1.65
N GLY A 267 6.37 7.67 -0.93
CA GLY A 267 6.96 7.54 0.39
C GLY A 267 6.06 8.13 1.48
N TYR A 268 6.23 7.67 2.71
CA TYR A 268 5.49 8.19 3.87
C TYR A 268 6.42 8.93 4.81
N LYS A 269 6.25 10.25 4.95
CA LYS A 269 6.98 11.06 5.94
C LYS A 269 6.20 11.11 7.24
N ILE A 270 6.81 10.70 8.35
CA ILE A 270 6.22 10.64 9.68
C ILE A 270 7.29 11.09 10.69
N GLY A 271 7.12 12.27 11.29
CA GLY A 271 8.21 12.92 12.05
C GLY A 271 9.46 13.12 11.20
N ASP A 272 10.63 12.83 11.75
CA ASP A 272 11.95 12.83 11.09
C ASP A 272 12.29 11.52 10.37
N ASN A 273 11.26 10.81 9.89
CA ASN A 273 11.39 9.52 9.20
C ASN A 273 10.66 9.58 7.86
N VAL A 274 11.27 9.03 6.80
CA VAL A 274 10.65 8.87 5.48
C VAL A 274 10.77 7.41 5.04
N PHE A 275 9.65 6.70 4.98
CA PHE A 275 9.56 5.35 4.43
C PHE A 275 9.46 5.46 2.92
N CYS A 276 10.57 5.22 2.21
CA CYS A 276 10.72 5.57 0.80
C CYS A 276 10.52 4.41 -0.16
N GLY A 277 10.10 3.23 0.32
CA GLY A 277 9.95 2.01 -0.49
C GLY A 277 11.17 1.78 -1.39
N ASP A 278 10.90 1.43 -2.65
CA ASP A 278 11.92 1.27 -3.69
C ASP A 278 12.33 2.59 -4.38
N SER A 279 12.76 3.57 -3.59
CA SER A 279 13.46 4.76 -4.10
C SER A 279 14.96 4.66 -3.87
N LEU A 280 15.38 4.73 -2.60
CA LEU A 280 16.76 4.63 -2.17
C LEU A 280 16.94 3.35 -1.34
N PHE A 281 18.04 2.64 -1.59
CA PHE A 281 18.48 1.50 -0.80
C PHE A 281 19.68 1.91 0.07
N HIS A 282 20.19 0.97 0.88
CA HIS A 282 21.46 1.16 1.58
C HIS A 282 22.55 1.66 0.60
N ALA A 283 23.46 2.50 1.09
CA ALA A 283 24.36 3.30 0.26
C ALA A 283 25.29 2.47 -0.66
N ASP A 284 25.63 1.25 -0.25
CA ASP A 284 26.40 0.26 -1.03
C ASP A 284 25.63 -0.27 -2.27
N ILE A 285 24.30 -0.39 -2.16
CA ILE A 285 23.39 -0.83 -3.22
C ILE A 285 23.00 0.36 -4.12
N GLY A 286 22.74 1.52 -3.53
CA GLY A 286 22.40 2.75 -4.24
C GLY A 286 20.89 2.98 -4.38
N THR A 287 20.32 2.66 -5.54
CA THR A 287 18.95 3.01 -5.93
C THR A 287 18.25 1.86 -6.66
N ALA A 288 16.91 1.91 -6.66
CA ALA A 288 16.06 0.94 -7.35
C ALA A 288 16.25 0.94 -8.88
N ARG A 289 15.73 -0.10 -9.52
CA ARG A 289 15.62 -0.24 -10.98
C ARG A 289 14.49 0.63 -11.53
N CYS A 290 14.52 0.98 -12.82
CA CYS A 290 13.53 1.84 -13.48
C CYS A 290 12.94 1.26 -14.76
N ASP A 291 13.17 -0.02 -15.04
CA ASP A 291 12.77 -0.71 -16.27
C ASP A 291 11.40 -1.42 -16.18
N PHE A 292 10.71 -1.30 -15.04
CA PHE A 292 9.30 -1.65 -15.00
C PHE A 292 8.48 -0.74 -15.92
N PRO A 293 7.33 -1.22 -16.45
CA PRO A 293 6.46 -0.38 -17.25
C PRO A 293 6.06 0.91 -16.52
N GLY A 294 6.34 2.06 -17.15
CA GLY A 294 6.12 3.39 -16.56
C GLY A 294 7.23 3.88 -15.61
N GLY A 295 8.26 3.08 -15.37
CA GLY A 295 9.47 3.49 -14.67
C GLY A 295 10.29 4.51 -15.47
N SER A 296 11.04 5.35 -14.76
CA SER A 296 11.84 6.44 -15.34
C SER A 296 13.02 6.77 -14.43
N ALA A 297 14.24 6.62 -14.96
CA ALA A 297 15.46 6.97 -14.25
C ALA A 297 15.54 8.48 -13.94
N SER A 298 15.06 9.35 -14.85
CA SER A 298 14.97 10.79 -14.58
C SER A 298 13.99 11.10 -13.45
N ASN A 299 12.85 10.41 -13.39
CA ASN A 299 11.92 10.59 -12.27
C ASN A 299 12.53 10.07 -10.97
N LEU A 300 13.19 8.91 -10.99
CA LEU A 300 13.85 8.35 -9.81
C LEU A 300 14.98 9.27 -9.30
N PHE A 301 15.75 9.88 -10.20
CA PHE A 301 16.74 10.90 -9.84
C PHE A 301 16.09 12.07 -9.11
N ASN A 302 15.00 12.62 -9.67
CA ASN A 302 14.29 13.74 -9.07
C ASN A 302 13.65 13.39 -7.72
N SER A 303 13.07 12.20 -7.59
CA SER A 303 12.52 11.66 -6.34
C SER A 303 13.62 11.45 -5.30
N GLY A 304 14.76 10.89 -5.70
CA GLY A 304 15.93 10.76 -4.84
C GLY A 304 16.48 12.12 -4.40
N ARG A 305 16.61 13.10 -5.31
CA ARG A 305 17.03 14.48 -4.98
C ARG A 305 16.03 15.17 -4.07
N ARG A 306 14.73 14.88 -4.20
CA ARG A 306 13.69 15.34 -3.28
C ARG A 306 13.92 14.78 -1.87
N LEU A 307 14.18 13.48 -1.73
CA LEU A 307 14.50 12.84 -0.44
C LEU A 307 15.77 13.44 0.18
N LEU A 308 16.81 13.69 -0.61
CA LEU A 308 18.07 14.27 -0.11
C LEU A 308 17.99 15.77 0.21
N ARG A 309 16.86 16.45 -0.05
CA ARG A 309 16.63 17.84 0.38
C ARG A 309 16.11 17.95 1.82
N PHE A 310 15.70 16.84 2.44
CA PHE A 310 15.35 16.86 3.86
C PHE A 310 16.56 17.19 4.75
N PRO A 311 16.35 17.61 6.01
CA PRO A 311 17.43 17.80 6.96
C PRO A 311 18.31 16.57 7.10
N ASP A 312 19.60 16.79 7.34
CA ASP A 312 20.64 15.76 7.33
C ASP A 312 20.40 14.61 8.32
N HIS A 313 19.69 14.87 9.43
CA HIS A 313 19.38 13.88 10.46
C HIS A 313 18.16 13.01 10.14
N VAL A 314 17.35 13.38 9.14
CA VAL A 314 16.15 12.62 8.75
C VAL A 314 16.57 11.22 8.30
N LYS A 315 15.86 10.22 8.81
CA LYS A 315 16.08 8.81 8.44
C LYS A 315 15.26 8.45 7.21
N ILE A 316 15.90 7.86 6.22
CA ILE A 316 15.28 7.28 5.04
C ILE A 316 15.21 5.78 5.25
N TRP A 317 14.00 5.27 5.43
CA TRP A 317 13.70 3.86 5.62
C TRP A 317 13.39 3.21 4.28
N THR A 318 14.05 2.10 3.98
CA THR A 318 14.04 1.51 2.64
C THR A 318 13.03 0.37 2.51
N GLY A 319 12.54 0.10 1.29
CA GLY A 319 11.69 -1.07 1.02
C GLY A 319 12.46 -2.38 1.08
N HIS A 320 13.75 -2.37 0.69
CA HIS A 320 14.55 -3.59 0.57
C HIS A 320 16.00 -3.39 1.00
N ASP A 321 16.60 -4.48 1.46
CA ASP A 321 18.05 -4.56 1.60
C ASP A 321 18.55 -5.92 1.09
N TYR A 322 19.73 -5.89 0.48
CA TYR A 322 20.40 -7.06 -0.10
C TYR A 322 21.84 -7.09 0.43
N PRO A 323 22.02 -7.29 1.74
CA PRO A 323 23.31 -7.11 2.36
C PRO A 323 24.33 -8.13 1.85
N PRO A 324 25.59 -7.72 1.65
CA PRO A 324 26.70 -8.66 1.47
C PRO A 324 26.93 -9.49 2.74
N ASP A 325 27.72 -10.57 2.62
CA ASP A 325 28.01 -11.50 3.73
C ASP A 325 28.64 -10.83 4.97
N ASP A 326 29.23 -9.64 4.82
CA ASP A 326 29.93 -8.90 5.87
C ASP A 326 29.07 -7.83 6.58
N ARG A 327 27.79 -7.68 6.20
CA ARG A 327 26.85 -6.72 6.81
C ARG A 327 25.52 -7.38 7.15
N SER A 328 24.90 -6.99 8.26
CA SER A 328 23.50 -7.34 8.54
C SER A 328 22.55 -6.45 7.74
N ALA A 329 21.32 -6.91 7.50
CA ALA A 329 20.29 -6.06 6.89
C ALA A 329 20.09 -4.77 7.71
N MET A 330 20.00 -3.64 7.01
CA MET A 330 19.86 -2.29 7.59
C MET A 330 18.60 -1.63 7.03
N PRO A 331 17.64 -1.24 7.89
CA PRO A 331 16.35 -0.71 7.45
C PRO A 331 16.40 0.76 7.02
N TRP A 332 17.43 1.51 7.41
CA TRP A 332 17.52 2.94 7.12
C TRP A 332 18.96 3.45 7.09
N MET A 333 19.12 4.60 6.43
CA MET A 333 20.27 5.50 6.55
C MET A 333 19.78 6.94 6.66
N THR A 334 20.61 7.84 7.18
CA THR A 334 20.30 9.27 7.25
C THR A 334 20.48 9.95 5.89
N VAL A 335 19.80 11.07 5.69
CA VAL A 335 19.98 11.93 4.50
C VAL A 335 21.46 12.27 4.30
N ARG A 336 22.17 12.63 5.38
CA ARG A 336 23.61 12.94 5.32
C ARG A 336 24.42 11.77 4.79
N GLU A 337 24.22 10.57 5.33
CA GLU A 337 24.98 9.38 4.88
C GLU A 337 24.68 9.07 3.41
N HIS A 338 23.44 9.25 2.94
CA HIS A 338 23.14 9.11 1.51
C HIS A 338 23.87 10.15 0.65
N LYS A 339 23.87 11.43 1.06
CA LYS A 339 24.61 12.50 0.35
C LYS A 339 26.10 12.22 0.26
N GLU A 340 26.69 11.60 1.28
CA GLU A 340 28.12 11.31 1.33
C GLU A 340 28.48 10.01 0.60
N GLN A 341 27.65 8.97 0.73
CA GLN A 341 28.07 7.59 0.49
C GLN A 341 27.24 6.86 -0.56
N ASN A 342 26.02 7.32 -0.92
CA ASN A 342 25.16 6.56 -1.83
C ASN A 342 25.84 6.38 -3.19
N LYS A 343 26.04 5.12 -3.57
CA LYS A 343 26.81 4.72 -4.75
C LYS A 343 26.29 5.32 -6.05
N HIS A 344 24.99 5.60 -6.14
CA HIS A 344 24.37 6.13 -7.36
C HIS A 344 23.99 7.62 -7.23
N LEU A 345 23.70 8.12 -6.02
CA LEU A 345 23.04 9.41 -5.83
C LEU A 345 23.69 10.33 -4.79
N LYS A 346 24.94 10.06 -4.39
CA LYS A 346 25.69 11.00 -3.55
C LYS A 346 25.80 12.40 -4.19
N ASP A 347 26.19 13.37 -3.40
CA ASP A 347 26.40 14.73 -3.86
C ASP A 347 27.49 14.78 -4.95
N GLY A 348 27.26 15.63 -5.95
CA GLY A 348 28.10 15.75 -7.14
C GLY A 348 27.64 14.94 -8.35
N ILE A 349 26.78 13.92 -8.19
CA ILE A 349 26.26 13.15 -9.33
C ILE A 349 25.21 13.96 -10.12
N THR A 350 25.40 14.14 -11.43
CA THR A 350 24.41 14.82 -12.29
C THR A 350 23.25 13.91 -12.68
N GLU A 351 22.16 14.48 -13.20
CA GLU A 351 21.04 13.68 -13.72
C GLU A 351 21.49 12.80 -14.88
N GLU A 352 22.31 13.32 -15.79
CA GLU A 352 22.81 12.61 -16.96
C GLU A 352 23.66 11.40 -16.56
N GLU A 353 24.57 11.58 -15.59
CA GLU A 353 25.40 10.50 -15.04
C GLU A 353 24.53 9.41 -14.39
N PHE A 354 23.54 9.81 -13.58
CA PHE A 354 22.62 8.88 -12.93
C PHE A 354 21.78 8.10 -13.96
N VAL A 355 21.21 8.80 -14.94
CA VAL A 355 20.35 8.18 -15.96
C VAL A 355 21.15 7.22 -16.83
N ALA A 356 22.38 7.57 -17.22
CA ALA A 356 23.27 6.68 -17.96
C ALA A 356 23.58 5.41 -17.15
N LEU A 357 24.03 5.57 -15.89
CA LEU A 357 24.31 4.47 -14.98
C LEU A 357 23.08 3.56 -14.81
N ARG A 358 21.90 4.15 -14.59
CA ARG A 358 20.68 3.39 -14.31
C ARG A 358 20.22 2.59 -15.53
N LYS A 359 20.28 3.18 -16.72
CA LYS A 359 19.95 2.51 -17.98
C LYS A 359 20.89 1.34 -18.27
N GLU A 360 22.20 1.54 -18.12
CA GLU A 360 23.19 0.48 -18.31
C GLU A 360 22.95 -0.67 -17.34
N ARG A 361 22.74 -0.35 -16.05
CA ARG A 361 22.52 -1.35 -15.02
C ARG A 361 21.21 -2.11 -15.25
N ASP A 362 20.11 -1.41 -15.55
CA ASP A 362 18.79 -2.03 -15.79
C ASP A 362 18.82 -3.03 -16.96
N ALA A 363 19.56 -2.72 -18.04
CA ALA A 363 19.70 -3.62 -19.19
C ALA A 363 20.36 -4.97 -18.85
N THR A 364 21.06 -5.06 -17.71
CA THR A 364 21.73 -6.29 -17.24
C THR A 364 20.92 -7.09 -16.22
N LEU A 365 19.84 -6.52 -15.68
CA LEU A 365 19.07 -7.15 -14.61
C LEU A 365 18.09 -8.19 -15.15
N ALA A 366 18.05 -9.34 -14.49
CA ALA A 366 16.97 -10.30 -14.68
C ALA A 366 15.64 -9.75 -14.13
N GLU A 367 14.52 -10.29 -14.62
CA GLU A 367 13.22 -10.04 -14.00
C GLU A 367 13.21 -10.56 -12.55
N PRO A 368 12.49 -9.87 -11.63
CA PRO A 368 12.32 -10.38 -10.27
C PRO A 368 11.68 -11.77 -10.27
N ARG A 369 12.12 -12.61 -9.34
CA ARG A 369 11.69 -14.02 -9.23
C ARG A 369 10.18 -14.19 -9.12
N LEU A 370 9.48 -13.26 -8.47
CA LEU A 370 8.03 -13.34 -8.21
C LEU A 370 7.20 -12.32 -9.02
N VAL A 371 7.77 -11.67 -10.04
CA VAL A 371 7.13 -10.56 -10.78
C VAL A 371 5.71 -10.86 -11.25
N HIS A 372 5.45 -12.07 -11.73
CA HIS A 372 4.13 -12.44 -12.23
C HIS A 372 3.13 -12.70 -11.11
N GLN A 373 3.56 -13.36 -10.04
CA GLN A 373 2.70 -13.73 -8.92
C GLN A 373 2.38 -12.51 -8.06
N SER A 374 3.40 -11.71 -7.74
CA SER A 374 3.29 -10.48 -6.96
C SER A 374 2.34 -9.49 -7.62
N LEU A 375 2.56 -9.13 -8.89
CA LEU A 375 1.73 -8.11 -9.55
C LEU A 375 0.26 -8.51 -9.66
N GLN A 376 -0.05 -9.78 -9.91
CA GLN A 376 -1.43 -10.25 -9.94
C GLN A 376 -2.13 -10.11 -8.58
N MET A 377 -1.41 -10.37 -7.49
CA MET A 377 -1.94 -10.26 -6.13
C MET A 377 -2.02 -8.81 -5.66
N ASN A 378 -1.00 -8.01 -5.97
CA ASN A 378 -0.82 -6.69 -5.41
C ASN A 378 -1.75 -5.67 -6.08
N ILE A 379 -2.05 -5.82 -7.38
CA ILE A 379 -3.09 -5.00 -8.01
C ILE A 379 -4.49 -5.26 -7.40
N ARG A 380 -4.68 -6.39 -6.70
CA ARG A 380 -5.90 -6.74 -5.96
C ARG A 380 -5.83 -6.34 -4.48
N ALA A 381 -4.89 -5.49 -4.06
CA ALA A 381 -4.61 -5.16 -2.66
C ALA A 381 -4.35 -6.40 -1.78
N GLY A 382 -3.76 -7.46 -2.34
CA GLY A 382 -3.48 -8.72 -1.65
C GLY A 382 -4.67 -9.68 -1.59
N ARG A 383 -5.81 -9.36 -2.20
CA ARG A 383 -6.93 -10.31 -2.32
C ARG A 383 -6.55 -11.44 -3.26
N LEU A 384 -6.83 -12.68 -2.83
CA LEU A 384 -6.63 -13.86 -3.67
C LEU A 384 -7.54 -13.82 -4.91
N PRO A 385 -7.10 -14.35 -6.07
CA PRO A 385 -7.93 -14.46 -7.26
C PRO A 385 -9.22 -15.21 -6.96
N ARG A 386 -10.32 -14.84 -7.62
CA ARG A 386 -11.57 -15.60 -7.52
C ARG A 386 -11.34 -17.09 -7.82
N PRO A 387 -12.04 -18.02 -7.13
CA PRO A 387 -12.01 -19.42 -7.51
C PRO A 387 -12.51 -19.61 -8.95
N SER A 388 -11.79 -20.42 -9.71
CA SER A 388 -12.24 -20.98 -10.99
C SER A 388 -13.44 -21.92 -10.79
N GLU A 389 -14.09 -22.33 -11.88
CA GLU A 389 -15.18 -23.33 -11.84
C GLU A 389 -14.75 -24.63 -11.15
N GLY A 390 -13.47 -25.01 -11.26
CA GLY A 390 -12.88 -26.17 -10.58
C GLY A 390 -12.55 -25.94 -9.09
N GLY A 391 -12.91 -24.79 -8.51
CA GLY A 391 -12.65 -24.45 -7.11
C GLY A 391 -11.22 -24.02 -6.79
N HIS A 392 -10.30 -24.08 -7.76
CA HIS A 392 -8.91 -23.61 -7.60
C HIS A 392 -8.79 -22.11 -7.81
N ARG A 393 -7.83 -21.48 -7.14
CA ARG A 393 -7.42 -20.09 -7.43
C ARG A 393 -6.18 -20.13 -8.31
N LEU A 394 -6.18 -19.40 -9.41
CA LEU A 394 -5.15 -19.51 -10.45
C LEU A 394 -4.39 -18.20 -10.59
N LEU A 395 -3.08 -18.33 -10.82
CA LEU A 395 -2.21 -17.24 -11.26
C LEU A 395 -1.79 -17.52 -12.70
N HIS A 396 -1.82 -16.50 -13.53
CA HIS A 396 -1.52 -16.61 -14.95
C HIS A 396 -0.10 -16.11 -15.22
N VAL A 397 0.75 -16.97 -15.75
CA VAL A 397 2.14 -16.62 -16.10
C VAL A 397 2.24 -16.57 -17.62
N PRO A 398 2.56 -15.40 -18.22
CA PRO A 398 2.74 -15.29 -19.66
C PRO A 398 3.90 -16.17 -20.15
N LEU A 399 3.65 -16.97 -21.18
CA LEU A 399 4.69 -17.77 -21.81
C LEU A 399 5.55 -16.90 -22.73
N LYS A 400 6.88 -17.00 -22.59
CA LYS A 400 7.82 -16.38 -23.52
C LYS A 400 8.24 -17.40 -24.59
N GLN A 401 7.80 -17.18 -25.82
CA GLN A 401 8.30 -17.90 -26.98
C GLN A 401 9.51 -17.14 -27.53
N LYS A 402 10.64 -17.82 -27.71
CA LYS A 402 11.82 -17.28 -28.38
C LYS A 402 12.09 -18.08 -29.63
N ASP A 403 11.73 -17.51 -30.78
CA ASP A 403 12.05 -18.06 -32.11
C ASP A 403 11.56 -19.50 -32.32
N VAL A 404 10.48 -19.88 -31.64
CA VAL A 404 9.78 -21.15 -31.84
C VAL A 404 8.41 -20.85 -32.44
N GLU A 405 8.25 -21.18 -33.71
CA GLU A 405 6.92 -21.34 -34.33
C GLU A 405 6.49 -22.80 -34.17
N TRP A 406 5.25 -23.01 -33.75
CA TRP A 406 4.65 -24.33 -33.57
C TRP A 406 3.27 -24.43 -34.21
#